data_AF-A0A0N1BG00-F1
#
_entry.id   AF-A0A0N1BG00-F1
#
_cell.length_a   1.000
_cell.length_b   1.000
_cell.length_c   1.000
_cell.angle_alpha   90.00
_cell.angle_beta   90.00
_cell.angle_gamma   90.00
#
_symmetry.space_group_name_H-M   'P 1'
#
loop_
_entity.id
_entity.type
_entity.pdbx_description
1 polymer ?
#
loop_
_entity_poly.entity_id
_entity_poly.type
_entity_poly.pdbx_seq_one_letter_code
_entity_poly.pdbx_strand_id
1 'polypeptide(L)'
;MDFVDNSIGQLLVALADGVREAERALASGPQVDDSGRAVTRYALPYLDFSINVDVEVVNPSAQAGGGRGLPVLRLFTGRNDAGSDNREIRSSVSGRLVAVPAGDGLPAPRIRITPGANIGGKARIELFVSNSAGEVLAGQPVELNLDLLASETLSKARGVASLPRRDGTRLADGIVTTDNDGRAVTSLLIANEPAKALLVVTASIGPFSAQATISAEVLG
;
A
#
# COMPACT_ATOMS: atom_id res chain seq x y z
N MET A 1 -26.86 24.46 20.72
CA MET A 1 -26.50 24.31 19.30
C MET A 1 -25.45 23.22 19.09
N ASP A 2 -24.65 22.89 20.10
CA ASP A 2 -23.59 21.85 20.10
C ASP A 2 -23.98 20.44 19.66
N PHE A 3 -25.26 20.04 19.76
CA PHE A 3 -25.71 18.72 19.33
C PHE A 3 -25.77 18.56 17.80
N VAL A 4 -26.06 19.66 17.08
CA VAL A 4 -26.16 19.67 15.61
C VAL A 4 -24.77 19.56 14.99
N ASP A 5 -23.78 20.28 15.53
CA ASP A 5 -22.39 20.19 15.06
C ASP A 5 -21.79 18.80 15.29
N ASN A 6 -22.07 18.17 16.44
CA ASN A 6 -21.57 16.83 16.74
C ASN A 6 -22.20 15.74 15.85
N SER A 7 -23.50 15.85 15.55
CA SER A 7 -24.20 14.87 14.70
C SER A 7 -23.81 14.98 13.22
N ILE A 8 -23.53 16.18 12.73
CA ILE A 8 -22.97 16.38 11.37
C ILE A 8 -21.53 15.85 11.30
N GLY A 9 -20.71 16.10 12.32
CA GLY A 9 -19.34 15.57 12.39
C GLY A 9 -19.31 14.03 12.33
N GLN A 10 -20.19 13.37 13.09
CA GLN A 10 -20.30 11.90 13.08
C GLN A 10 -20.78 11.35 11.73
N LEU A 11 -21.70 12.02 11.05
CA LEU A 11 -22.16 11.65 9.71
C LEU A 11 -21.02 11.73 8.68
N LEU A 12 -20.20 12.80 8.73
CA LEU A 12 -19.05 12.96 7.83
C LEU A 12 -17.99 11.89 8.05
N VAL A 13 -17.73 11.51 9.31
CA VAL A 13 -16.81 10.41 9.64
C VAL A 13 -17.34 9.07 9.11
N ALA A 14 -18.62 8.77 9.34
CA ALA A 14 -19.24 7.55 8.84
C ALA A 14 -19.25 7.47 7.31
N LEU A 15 -19.43 8.61 6.62
CA LEU A 15 -19.35 8.69 5.16
C LEU A 15 -17.92 8.43 4.67
N ALA A 16 -16.92 9.05 5.30
CA ALA A 16 -15.51 8.86 4.93
C ALA A 16 -15.07 7.40 5.10
N ASP A 17 -15.50 6.76 6.20
CA ASP A 17 -15.23 5.35 6.45
C ASP A 17 -15.94 4.44 5.42
N GLY A 18 -17.21 4.72 5.10
CA GLY A 18 -17.97 3.98 4.10
C GLY A 18 -17.38 4.07 2.69
N VAL A 19 -16.91 5.25 2.29
CA VAL A 19 -16.26 5.47 0.98
C VAL A 19 -14.91 4.74 0.94
N ARG A 20 -14.11 4.83 2.00
CA ARG A 20 -12.82 4.12 2.08
C ARG A 20 -13.01 2.59 2.01
N GLU A 21 -14.06 2.07 2.63
CA GLU A 21 -14.37 0.64 2.55
C GLU A 21 -14.83 0.23 1.14
N ALA A 22 -15.63 1.06 0.48
CA ALA A 22 -16.00 0.83 -0.92
C ALA A 22 -14.78 0.87 -1.85
N GLU A 23 -13.86 1.82 -1.67
CA GLU A 23 -12.61 1.88 -2.42
C GLU A 23 -11.73 0.64 -2.21
N ARG A 24 -11.64 0.16 -0.96
CA ARG A 24 -10.92 -1.10 -0.66
C ARG A 24 -11.58 -2.30 -1.33
N ALA A 25 -12.90 -2.39 -1.32
CA ALA A 25 -13.63 -3.45 -2.00
C ALA A 25 -13.35 -3.42 -3.52
N LEU A 26 -13.41 -2.24 -4.16
CA LEU A 26 -13.04 -2.07 -5.56
C LEU A 26 -11.56 -2.40 -5.85
N ALA A 27 -10.66 -2.04 -4.94
CA ALA A 27 -9.22 -2.32 -5.08
C ALA A 27 -8.88 -3.81 -4.88
N SER A 28 -9.71 -4.56 -4.15
CA SER A 28 -9.51 -5.98 -3.83
C SER A 28 -9.87 -6.95 -4.96
N GLY A 29 -10.36 -6.44 -6.10
CA GLY A 29 -10.70 -7.24 -7.27
C GLY A 29 -9.51 -8.03 -7.88
N PRO A 30 -9.81 -9.09 -8.64
CA PRO A 30 -8.80 -9.90 -9.32
C PRO A 30 -7.89 -9.02 -10.20
N GLN A 31 -6.58 -9.18 -10.02
CA GLN A 31 -5.57 -8.40 -10.75
C GLN A 31 -5.47 -8.80 -12.23
N VAL A 32 -6.00 -9.97 -12.56
CA VAL A 32 -5.79 -10.68 -13.81
C VAL A 32 -7.10 -11.37 -14.19
N ASP A 33 -7.49 -11.31 -15.46
CA ASP A 33 -8.60 -12.11 -15.99
C ASP A 33 -8.22 -13.59 -16.11
N ASP A 34 -9.20 -14.46 -16.38
CA ASP A 34 -8.99 -15.91 -16.55
C ASP A 34 -8.01 -16.26 -17.69
N SER A 35 -7.67 -15.28 -18.53
CA SER A 35 -6.72 -15.39 -19.65
C SER A 35 -5.36 -14.75 -19.37
N GLY A 36 -5.06 -14.37 -18.13
CA GLY A 36 -3.73 -13.88 -17.75
C GLY A 36 -3.48 -12.39 -18.07
N ARG A 37 -4.50 -11.63 -18.52
CA ARG A 37 -4.34 -10.22 -18.89
C ARG A 37 -4.62 -9.32 -17.70
N ALA A 38 -3.83 -8.25 -17.60
CA ALA A 38 -4.03 -7.23 -16.58
C ALA A 38 -5.40 -6.54 -16.79
N VAL A 39 -6.24 -6.57 -15.77
CA VAL A 39 -7.56 -5.91 -15.82
C VAL A 39 -7.37 -4.42 -15.53
N THR A 40 -7.98 -3.56 -16.35
CA THR A 40 -7.96 -2.11 -16.13
C THR A 40 -8.62 -1.79 -14.79
N ARG A 41 -7.81 -1.39 -13.81
CA ARG A 41 -8.31 -0.98 -12.50
C ARG A 41 -9.00 0.36 -12.59
N TYR A 42 -10.22 0.42 -12.06
CA TYR A 42 -10.92 1.67 -11.84
C TYR A 42 -10.61 2.15 -10.42
N ALA A 43 -9.89 3.26 -10.30
CA ALA A 43 -9.74 3.99 -9.04
C ALA A 43 -10.56 5.28 -9.17
N LEU A 44 -11.36 5.61 -8.16
CA LEU A 44 -12.04 6.90 -8.10
C LEU A 44 -11.02 7.94 -7.65
N PRO A 45 -10.62 8.91 -8.49
CA PRO A 45 -9.63 9.91 -8.09
C PRO A 45 -10.21 10.91 -7.08
N TYR A 46 -11.51 11.19 -7.19
CA TYR A 46 -12.25 12.04 -6.26
C TYR A 46 -13.74 11.69 -6.25
N LEU A 47 -14.39 11.94 -5.12
CA LEU A 47 -15.84 11.86 -4.96
C LEU A 47 -16.35 13.23 -4.51
N ASP A 48 -17.14 13.87 -5.36
CA ASP A 48 -17.88 15.07 -5.00
C ASP A 48 -19.20 14.66 -4.34
N PHE A 49 -19.52 15.23 -3.18
CA PHE A 49 -20.79 14.98 -2.50
C PHE A 49 -21.51 16.29 -2.16
N SER A 50 -22.84 16.22 -2.14
CA SER A 50 -23.73 17.28 -1.66
C SER A 50 -24.83 16.64 -0.84
N ILE A 51 -24.87 16.90 0.46
CA ILE A 51 -25.86 16.35 1.38
C ILE A 51 -26.81 17.48 1.76
N ASN A 52 -28.11 17.30 1.51
CA ASN A 52 -29.16 18.18 2.00
C ASN A 52 -29.79 17.53 3.24
N VAL A 53 -29.79 18.25 4.35
CA VAL A 53 -30.37 17.79 5.60
C VAL A 53 -31.60 18.64 5.93
N ASP A 54 -32.75 17.97 6.00
CA ASP A 54 -34.00 18.55 6.48
C ASP A 54 -34.22 18.11 7.93
N VAL A 55 -34.27 19.06 8.86
CA VAL A 55 -34.53 18.81 10.27
C VAL A 55 -35.97 19.18 10.61
N GLU A 56 -36.77 18.19 11.03
CA GLU A 56 -38.14 18.40 11.52
C GLU A 56 -38.16 18.31 13.06
N VAL A 57 -38.63 19.38 13.71
CA VAL A 57 -38.89 19.41 15.15
C VAL A 57 -40.35 19.03 15.38
N VAL A 58 -40.61 17.76 15.70
CA VAL A 58 -41.97 17.32 16.04
C VAL A 58 -42.27 17.73 17.48
N ASN A 59 -43.11 18.75 17.66
CA ASN A 59 -43.72 19.05 18.95
C ASN A 59 -44.93 18.11 19.13
N PRO A 60 -44.92 17.19 20.12
CA PRO A 60 -46.10 16.37 20.36
C PRO A 60 -47.26 17.29 20.76
N SER A 61 -48.36 17.23 20.03
CA SER A 61 -49.57 17.96 20.38
C SER A 61 -50.06 17.51 21.75
N ALA A 62 -50.39 18.49 22.60
CA ALA A 62 -50.90 18.24 23.94
C ALA A 62 -52.28 17.58 23.84
N GLN A 63 -52.34 16.25 23.86
CA GLN A 63 -53.59 15.52 24.04
C GLN A 63 -53.57 14.70 25.34
N ALA A 64 -54.32 15.26 26.29
CA ALA A 64 -54.98 14.64 27.44
C ALA A 64 -54.20 13.53 28.17
N GLY A 65 -53.29 13.93 29.07
CA GLY A 65 -52.74 13.02 30.07
C GLY A 65 -51.39 13.42 30.65
N GLY A 66 -51.34 14.52 31.41
CA GLY A 66 -50.44 14.71 32.57
C GLY A 66 -48.91 14.63 32.44
N GLY A 67 -48.32 14.31 31.30
CA GLY A 67 -46.86 14.24 31.12
C GLY A 67 -46.35 15.31 30.17
N ARG A 68 -45.43 16.17 30.61
CA ARG A 68 -44.64 17.05 29.72
C ARG A 68 -43.80 16.17 28.79
N GLY A 69 -44.30 15.90 27.60
CA GLY A 69 -43.55 15.22 26.54
C GLY A 69 -42.32 16.06 26.17
N LEU A 70 -41.13 15.48 26.32
CA LEU A 70 -39.89 16.10 25.85
C LEU A 70 -39.90 16.11 24.31
N PRO A 71 -39.51 17.21 23.65
CA PRO A 71 -39.43 17.24 22.19
C PRO A 71 -38.40 16.23 21.69
N VAL A 72 -38.76 15.43 20.67
CA VAL A 72 -37.88 14.43 20.05
C VAL A 72 -37.59 14.86 18.62
N LEU A 73 -36.31 15.02 18.29
CA LEU A 73 -35.86 15.38 16.95
C LEU A 73 -35.76 14.11 16.09
N ARG A 74 -36.42 14.09 14.92
CA ARG A 74 -36.34 12.97 13.97
C ARG A 74 -35.64 13.45 12.70
N LEU A 75 -34.55 12.77 12.34
CA LEU A 75 -33.77 13.04 11.14
C LEU A 75 -34.27 12.13 10.01
N PHE A 76 -34.64 12.71 8.87
CA PHE A 76 -35.07 11.96 7.68
C PHE A 76 -34.13 12.25 6.52
N THR A 77 -33.73 11.21 5.80
CA THR A 77 -32.90 11.30 4.59
C THR A 77 -33.74 11.25 3.31
N GLY A 78 -35.00 11.66 3.36
CA GLY A 78 -35.94 11.57 2.24
C GLY A 78 -37.18 12.44 2.44
N ARG A 79 -37.61 13.11 1.36
CA ARG A 79 -38.71 14.07 1.34
C ARG A 79 -40.05 13.38 1.55
N ASN A 80 -40.75 13.71 2.64
CA ASN A 80 -42.16 13.38 2.83
C ASN A 80 -42.96 14.68 2.90
N ASP A 81 -43.71 14.97 1.84
CA ASP A 81 -44.65 16.10 1.78
C ASP A 81 -45.91 15.76 2.59
N ALA A 82 -45.95 16.16 3.86
CA ALA A 82 -47.18 16.22 4.64
C ALA A 82 -47.14 17.42 5.58
N GLY A 83 -48.06 18.38 5.34
CA GLY A 83 -48.07 19.68 5.99
C GLY A 83 -48.26 19.65 7.50
N SER A 84 -47.39 20.39 8.19
CA SER A 84 -47.56 20.93 9.54
C SER A 84 -46.57 22.09 9.69
N ASP A 85 -46.87 23.08 10.52
CA ASP A 85 -46.10 24.31 10.73
C ASP A 85 -44.65 23.99 11.16
N ASN A 86 -43.76 23.85 10.17
CA ASN A 86 -42.45 23.25 10.33
C ASN A 86 -41.37 24.33 10.17
N ARG A 87 -40.59 24.60 11.22
CA ARG A 87 -39.36 25.39 11.09
C ARG A 87 -38.32 24.53 10.38
N GLU A 88 -38.37 24.59 9.06
CA GLU A 88 -37.48 23.88 8.17
C GLU A 88 -36.06 24.49 8.25
N ILE A 89 -35.15 23.80 8.94
CA ILE A 89 -33.72 24.13 8.89
C ILE A 89 -33.12 23.25 7.78
N ARG A 90 -32.87 23.86 6.62
CA ARG A 90 -32.15 23.23 5.51
C ARG A 90 -30.66 23.50 5.67
N SER A 91 -29.86 22.44 5.84
CA SER A 91 -28.40 22.53 5.83
C SER A 91 -27.87 21.78 4.62
N SER A 92 -27.07 22.44 3.77
CA SER A 92 -26.37 21.78 2.66
C SER A 92 -24.87 21.70 2.97
N VAL A 93 -24.33 20.48 2.98
CA VAL A 93 -22.90 20.22 3.18
C VAL A 93 -22.35 19.63 1.89
N SER A 94 -21.44 20.34 1.25
CA SER A 94 -20.73 19.88 0.06
C SER A 94 -19.24 19.74 0.33
N GLY A 95 -18.63 18.76 -0.31
CA GLY A 95 -17.21 18.47 -0.12
C GLY A 95 -16.67 17.53 -1.20
N ARG A 96 -15.35 17.37 -1.21
CA ARG A 96 -14.63 16.48 -2.10
C ARG A 96 -13.75 15.55 -1.28
N LEU A 97 -13.95 14.25 -1.42
CA LEU A 97 -13.01 13.24 -0.95
C LEU A 97 -11.97 13.00 -2.06
N VAL A 98 -10.69 12.96 -1.71
CA VAL A 98 -9.58 12.72 -2.64
C VAL A 98 -8.83 11.48 -2.19
N ALA A 99 -8.71 10.50 -3.08
CA ALA A 99 -7.92 9.30 -2.81
C ALA A 99 -6.43 9.64 -2.96
N VAL A 100 -5.69 9.69 -1.85
CA VAL A 100 -4.23 9.84 -1.88
C VAL A 100 -3.61 8.44 -1.92
N PRO A 101 -2.87 8.06 -2.98
CA PRO A 101 -2.17 6.78 -3.04
C PRO A 101 -1.21 6.60 -1.85
N ALA A 102 -0.95 5.35 -1.46
CA ALA A 102 0.00 5.05 -0.40
C ALA A 102 1.37 5.72 -0.67
N GLY A 103 1.86 6.52 0.28
CA GLY A 103 3.12 7.28 0.18
C GLY A 103 2.99 8.80 0.14
N ASP A 104 1.87 9.40 0.58
CA ASP A 104 1.62 10.86 0.60
C ASP A 104 1.77 11.56 -0.77
N GLY A 105 1.66 10.80 -1.86
CA GLY A 105 1.95 11.30 -3.21
C GLY A 105 3.45 11.50 -3.51
N LEU A 106 4.34 11.10 -2.60
CA LEU A 106 5.78 11.10 -2.83
C LEU A 106 6.19 9.90 -3.69
N PRO A 107 7.08 10.09 -4.68
CA PRO A 107 7.56 8.99 -5.51
C PRO A 107 8.22 7.87 -4.67
N ALA A 108 7.68 6.66 -4.77
CA ALA A 108 8.19 5.51 -4.02
C ALA A 108 9.52 5.00 -4.60
N PRO A 109 10.55 4.73 -3.77
CA PRO A 109 11.79 4.07 -4.19
C PRO A 109 11.54 2.74 -4.92
N ARG A 110 12.36 2.47 -5.92
CA ARG A 110 12.41 1.26 -6.75
C ARG A 110 13.84 0.81 -6.86
N ILE A 111 14.06 -0.48 -6.61
CA ILE A 111 15.38 -1.10 -6.66
C ILE A 111 15.38 -2.09 -7.82
N ARG A 112 16.38 -2.00 -8.69
CA ARG A 112 16.68 -3.01 -9.69
C ARG A 112 18.03 -3.62 -9.38
N ILE A 113 18.06 -4.94 -9.30
CA ILE A 113 19.28 -5.71 -9.06
C ILE A 113 19.65 -6.42 -10.36
N THR A 114 20.89 -6.28 -10.79
CA THR A 114 21.47 -7.00 -11.92
C THR A 114 22.60 -7.88 -11.41
N PRO A 115 22.34 -9.18 -11.21
CA PRO A 115 23.36 -10.12 -10.80
C PRO A 115 24.29 -10.45 -11.97
N GLY A 116 25.60 -10.43 -11.70
CA GLY A 116 26.62 -10.97 -12.59
C GLY A 116 26.81 -12.48 -12.39
N ALA A 117 27.53 -13.09 -13.32
CA ALA A 117 27.96 -14.48 -13.20
C ALA A 117 28.93 -14.67 -12.02
N ASN A 118 28.94 -15.88 -11.45
CA ASN A 118 29.98 -16.29 -10.52
C ASN A 118 31.26 -16.64 -11.29
N ILE A 119 32.26 -15.76 -11.25
CA ILE A 119 33.56 -15.96 -11.88
C ILE A 119 34.60 -16.17 -10.76
N GLY A 120 35.16 -17.37 -10.69
CA GLY A 120 36.18 -17.71 -9.68
C GLY A 120 35.73 -17.57 -8.21
N GLY A 121 34.44 -17.82 -7.92
CA GLY A 121 33.89 -17.68 -6.56
C GLY A 121 33.47 -16.24 -6.21
N LYS A 122 33.34 -15.36 -7.19
CA LYS A 122 32.91 -13.97 -7.03
C LYS A 122 31.83 -13.64 -8.04
N ALA A 123 30.66 -13.22 -7.55
CA ALA A 123 29.59 -12.68 -8.38
C ALA A 123 29.43 -11.19 -8.13
N ARG A 124 29.56 -10.38 -9.18
CA ARG A 124 29.31 -8.93 -9.11
C ARG A 124 27.82 -8.66 -9.00
N ILE A 125 27.41 -7.71 -8.17
CA ILE A 125 26.01 -7.31 -8.00
C ILE A 125 25.92 -5.82 -8.31
N GLU A 126 25.15 -5.48 -9.32
CA GLU A 126 24.87 -4.08 -9.67
C GLU A 126 23.47 -3.72 -9.22
N LEU A 127 23.35 -2.58 -8.55
CA LEU A 127 22.10 -2.00 -8.09
C LEU A 127 21.83 -0.72 -8.86
N PHE A 128 20.57 -0.51 -9.19
CA PHE A 128 20.08 0.76 -9.70
C PHE A 128 18.85 1.16 -8.91
N VAL A 129 18.87 2.36 -8.34
CA VAL A 129 17.79 2.88 -7.52
C VAL A 129 17.19 4.11 -8.20
N SER A 130 15.89 4.04 -8.42
CA SER A 130 15.09 5.16 -8.91
C SER A 130 13.86 5.32 -8.03
N ASN A 131 13.04 6.33 -8.27
CA ASN A 131 11.70 6.41 -7.70
C ASN A 131 10.63 6.04 -8.74
N SER A 132 9.36 6.05 -8.34
CA SER A 132 8.22 5.77 -9.22
C SER A 132 7.96 6.86 -10.27
N ALA A 133 8.55 8.05 -10.11
CA ALA A 133 8.53 9.13 -11.10
C ALA A 133 9.69 9.01 -12.13
N GLY A 134 10.60 8.06 -11.95
CA GLY A 134 11.74 7.82 -12.85
C GLY A 134 12.99 8.61 -12.50
N GLU A 135 13.00 9.35 -11.41
CA GLU A 135 14.18 10.08 -10.94
C GLU A 135 15.16 9.10 -10.29
N VAL A 136 16.47 9.31 -10.54
CA VAL A 136 17.54 8.52 -9.92
C VAL A 136 17.73 8.96 -8.47
N LEU A 137 17.94 8.00 -7.58
CA LEU A 137 18.16 8.27 -6.15
C LEU A 137 19.65 8.15 -5.85
N ALA A 138 20.35 9.29 -5.81
CA ALA A 138 21.76 9.39 -5.45
C ALA A 138 21.97 9.47 -3.93
N GLY A 139 23.09 8.95 -3.43
CA GLY A 139 23.42 8.97 -2.00
C GLY A 139 22.50 8.09 -1.14
N GLN A 140 21.69 7.22 -1.74
CA GLN A 140 20.71 6.40 -1.06
C GLN A 140 21.39 5.16 -0.47
N PRO A 141 21.33 4.94 0.86
CA PRO A 141 21.76 3.69 1.46
C PRO A 141 20.79 2.56 1.06
N VAL A 142 21.36 1.45 0.62
CA VAL A 142 20.67 0.20 0.27
C VAL A 142 21.26 -0.90 1.11
N GLU A 143 20.41 -1.58 1.86
CA GLU A 143 20.81 -2.76 2.65
C GLU A 143 20.74 -3.99 1.76
N LEU A 144 21.76 -4.84 1.79
CA LEU A 144 21.78 -6.12 1.10
C LEU A 144 21.86 -7.25 2.12
N ASN A 145 21.05 -8.27 1.89
CA ASN A 145 21.04 -9.49 2.69
C ASN A 145 21.02 -10.73 1.79
N LEU A 146 21.51 -11.83 2.34
CA LEU A 146 21.39 -13.15 1.72
C LEU A 146 20.21 -13.88 2.34
N ASP A 147 19.17 -14.14 1.55
CA ASP A 147 18.00 -14.89 2.00
C ASP A 147 18.30 -16.39 1.91
N LEU A 148 18.79 -16.95 3.01
CA LEU A 148 19.17 -18.36 3.11
C LEU A 148 17.97 -19.30 2.92
N LEU A 149 16.77 -18.90 3.39
CA LEU A 149 15.58 -19.73 3.30
C LEU A 149 15.08 -19.82 1.86
N ALA A 150 15.03 -18.68 1.16
CA ALA A 150 14.70 -18.65 -0.26
C ALA A 150 15.76 -19.38 -1.09
N SER A 151 17.05 -19.18 -0.76
CA SER A 151 18.17 -19.88 -1.42
C SER A 151 18.05 -21.40 -1.29
N GLU A 152 17.75 -21.90 -0.10
CA GLU A 152 17.56 -23.33 0.15
C GLU A 152 16.35 -23.87 -0.64
N THR A 153 15.24 -23.14 -0.63
CA THR A 153 14.01 -23.52 -1.35
C THR A 153 14.24 -23.62 -2.85
N LEU A 154 14.88 -22.61 -3.46
CA LEU A 154 15.19 -22.62 -4.89
C LEU A 154 16.26 -23.65 -5.26
N SER A 155 17.24 -23.86 -4.40
CA SER A 155 18.28 -24.88 -4.61
C SER A 155 17.69 -26.30 -4.56
N LYS A 156 16.75 -26.58 -3.64
CA LYS A 156 16.01 -27.84 -3.60
C LYS A 156 15.23 -28.09 -4.88
N ALA A 157 14.56 -27.06 -5.43
CA ALA A 157 13.88 -27.16 -6.71
C ALA A 157 14.83 -27.47 -7.89
N ARG A 158 16.13 -27.14 -7.77
CA ARG A 158 17.20 -27.49 -8.73
C ARG A 158 17.85 -28.84 -8.46
N GLY A 159 17.38 -29.60 -7.46
CA GLY A 159 17.91 -30.92 -7.10
C GLY A 159 19.11 -30.89 -6.12
N VAL A 160 19.33 -29.79 -5.41
CA VAL A 160 20.31 -29.72 -4.33
C VAL A 160 19.65 -30.16 -3.01
N ALA A 161 20.14 -31.24 -2.41
CA ALA A 161 19.52 -31.82 -1.21
C ALA A 161 19.56 -30.90 0.03
N SER A 162 20.65 -30.14 0.19
CA SER A 162 20.78 -29.14 1.26
C SER A 162 21.75 -28.03 0.84
N LEU A 163 21.46 -26.81 1.29
CA LEU A 163 22.35 -25.66 1.15
C LEU A 163 22.87 -25.30 2.55
N PRO A 164 23.97 -25.93 3.03
CA PRO A 164 24.51 -25.57 4.34
C PRO A 164 25.02 -24.12 4.29
N ARG A 165 24.72 -23.33 5.33
CA ARG A 165 25.33 -22.01 5.48
C ARG A 165 26.85 -22.18 5.63
N ARG A 166 27.63 -21.64 4.70
CA ARG A 166 29.10 -21.67 4.76
C ARG A 166 29.64 -20.30 5.08
N ASP A 167 30.59 -20.23 6.00
CA ASP A 167 31.20 -18.97 6.45
C ASP A 167 31.91 -18.19 5.33
N GLY A 168 32.25 -18.86 4.23
CA GLY A 168 32.87 -18.23 3.06
C GLY A 168 31.89 -17.60 2.06
N THR A 169 30.60 -17.94 2.13
CA THR A 169 29.57 -17.38 1.23
C THR A 169 28.97 -16.14 1.90
N ARG A 170 29.36 -14.95 1.43
CA ARG A 170 28.98 -13.68 2.07
C ARG A 170 28.99 -12.52 1.10
N LEU A 171 28.19 -11.50 1.39
CA LEU A 171 28.28 -10.21 0.71
C LEU A 171 29.57 -9.51 1.15
N ALA A 172 30.23 -8.85 0.21
CA ALA A 172 31.39 -7.99 0.50
C ALA A 172 30.96 -6.82 1.38
N ASP A 173 29.83 -6.20 1.04
CA ASP A 173 29.22 -5.10 1.77
C ASP A 173 27.74 -5.42 2.02
N GLY A 174 27.30 -5.30 3.28
CA GLY A 174 25.89 -5.44 3.65
C GLY A 174 25.08 -4.15 3.48
N ILE A 175 25.76 -3.01 3.32
CA ILE A 175 25.14 -1.71 3.04
C ILE A 175 26.00 -1.03 1.97
N VAL A 176 25.35 -0.56 0.92
CA VAL A 176 26.00 0.24 -0.13
C VAL A 176 25.25 1.54 -0.33
N THR A 177 25.96 2.58 -0.74
CA THR A 177 25.38 3.88 -1.04
C THR A 177 25.44 4.11 -2.54
N THR A 178 24.33 4.58 -3.12
CA THR A 178 24.30 4.89 -4.56
C THR A 178 25.12 6.13 -4.91
N ASP A 179 25.72 6.11 -6.09
CA ASP A 179 26.41 7.25 -6.71
C ASP A 179 25.41 8.27 -7.33
N ASN A 180 25.95 9.28 -8.00
CA ASN A 180 25.15 10.34 -8.64
C ASN A 180 24.23 9.82 -9.76
N ASP A 181 24.50 8.64 -10.32
CA ASP A 181 23.68 7.99 -11.34
C ASP A 181 22.65 7.01 -10.73
N GLY A 182 22.52 7.00 -9.40
CA GLY A 182 21.64 6.09 -8.67
C GLY A 182 22.14 4.64 -8.68
N ARG A 183 23.44 4.41 -8.92
CA ARG A 183 24.02 3.07 -9.03
C ARG A 183 24.86 2.73 -7.82
N ALA A 184 24.87 1.46 -7.44
CA ALA A 184 25.81 0.92 -6.47
C ALA A 184 26.29 -0.45 -6.92
N VAL A 185 27.52 -0.81 -6.56
CA VAL A 185 28.12 -2.10 -6.93
C VAL A 185 28.67 -2.74 -5.67
N THR A 186 28.37 -4.03 -5.49
CA THR A 186 29.04 -4.88 -4.50
C THR A 186 29.33 -6.24 -5.13
N SER A 187 29.83 -7.17 -4.33
CA SER A 187 30.12 -8.54 -4.76
C SER A 187 29.63 -9.54 -3.74
N LEU A 188 29.11 -10.66 -4.22
CA LEU A 188 28.88 -11.86 -3.43
C LEU A 188 30.10 -12.76 -3.57
N LEU A 189 30.77 -13.01 -2.46
CA LEU A 189 31.79 -14.05 -2.32
C LEU A 189 31.05 -15.37 -2.16
N ILE A 190 31.39 -16.35 -3.01
CA ILE A 190 30.77 -17.67 -3.03
C ILE A 190 31.87 -18.68 -2.73
N ALA A 191 31.70 -19.45 -1.66
CA ALA A 191 32.62 -20.53 -1.32
C ALA A 191 32.34 -21.77 -2.18
N ASN A 192 32.59 -22.97 -1.66
CA ASN A 192 32.35 -24.23 -2.38
C ASN A 192 30.87 -24.63 -2.41
N GLU A 193 29.95 -23.70 -2.63
CA GLU A 193 28.52 -24.00 -2.73
C GLU A 193 28.25 -25.04 -3.84
N PRO A 194 27.23 -25.90 -3.70
CA PRO A 194 26.90 -26.87 -4.74
C PRO A 194 26.68 -26.18 -6.09
N ALA A 195 27.23 -26.71 -7.18
CA ALA A 195 27.15 -26.05 -8.50
C ALA A 195 25.71 -25.72 -8.96
N LYS A 196 24.72 -26.53 -8.58
CA LYS A 196 23.30 -26.28 -8.90
C LYS A 196 22.57 -25.37 -7.91
N ALA A 197 23.27 -24.87 -6.90
CA ALA A 197 22.67 -24.00 -5.89
C ALA A 197 22.36 -22.61 -6.46
N LEU A 198 21.28 -22.04 -5.95
CA LEU A 198 20.82 -20.69 -6.25
C LEU A 198 20.87 -19.87 -4.96
N LEU A 199 21.59 -18.76 -5.00
CA LEU A 199 21.74 -17.83 -3.90
C LEU A 199 20.84 -16.62 -4.14
N VAL A 200 19.95 -16.34 -3.20
CA VAL A 200 18.98 -15.24 -3.29
C VAL A 200 19.52 -14.06 -2.49
N VAL A 201 19.78 -12.97 -3.19
CA VAL A 201 20.16 -11.69 -2.59
C VAL A 201 18.94 -10.78 -2.57
N THR A 202 18.68 -10.19 -1.42
CA THR A 202 17.63 -9.21 -1.21
C THR A 202 18.28 -7.85 -1.00
N ALA A 203 17.73 -6.82 -1.63
CA ALA A 203 18.11 -5.43 -1.41
C ALA A 203 16.90 -4.66 -0.86
N SER A 204 17.10 -3.84 0.16
CA SER A 204 16.03 -3.09 0.82
C SER A 204 16.37 -1.63 1.08
N ILE A 205 15.34 -0.79 0.95
CA ILE A 205 15.30 0.62 1.35
C ILE A 205 14.00 0.81 2.14
N GLY A 206 14.09 0.76 3.46
CA GLY A 206 12.90 0.77 4.32
C GLY A 206 11.92 -0.35 3.94
N PRO A 207 10.65 -0.05 3.60
CA PRO A 207 9.65 -1.07 3.21
C PRO A 207 9.81 -1.57 1.76
N PHE A 208 10.64 -0.93 0.94
CA PHE A 208 10.82 -1.30 -0.46
C PHE A 208 11.94 -2.32 -0.59
N SER A 209 11.68 -3.41 -1.31
CA SER A 209 12.69 -4.44 -1.53
C SER A 209 12.68 -4.99 -2.95
N ALA A 210 13.82 -5.51 -3.37
CA ALA A 210 13.99 -6.28 -4.60
C ALA A 210 14.80 -7.54 -4.29
N GLN A 211 14.65 -8.56 -5.13
CA GLN A 211 15.37 -9.81 -5.00
C GLN A 211 16.02 -10.20 -6.33
N ALA A 212 17.18 -10.82 -6.26
CA ALA A 212 17.85 -11.41 -7.41
C ALA A 212 18.44 -12.76 -7.04
N THR A 213 18.53 -13.62 -8.04
CA THR A 213 19.08 -14.96 -7.90
C THR A 213 20.42 -15.04 -8.61
N ILE A 214 21.43 -15.57 -7.91
CA ILE A 214 22.79 -15.77 -8.41
C ILE A 214 23.07 -17.27 -8.43
N SER A 215 23.60 -17.78 -9.54
CA SER A 215 24.04 -19.18 -9.63
C SER A 215 25.34 -19.37 -8.85
N ALA A 216 25.42 -20.44 -8.06
CA ALA A 216 26.65 -20.87 -7.41
C ALA A 216 27.64 -21.51 -8.39
N GLU A 217 27.20 -21.89 -9.59
CA GLU A 217 28.06 -22.46 -10.63
C GLU A 217 29.16 -21.48 -11.05
N VAL A 218 30.42 -21.91 -10.96
CA VAL A 218 31.56 -21.09 -11.38
C VAL A 218 31.68 -21.16 -12.90
N LEU A 219 31.51 -20.00 -13.55
CA LEU A 219 31.84 -19.84 -14.96
C LEU A 219 33.33 -19.52 -15.10
N GLY A 220 34.02 -20.35 -15.87
CA GLY A 220 35.44 -20.22 -16.22
C GLY A 220 35.64 -19.47 -17.54
#